data_AF-X1BZD9-F1
#
_entry.id   AF-X1BZD9-F1
#
_cell.length_a   1.000
_cell.length_b   1.000
_cell.length_c   1.000
_cell.angle_alpha   90.00
_cell.angle_beta   90.00
_cell.angle_gamma   90.00
#
_symmetry.space_group_name_H-M   'P 1'
#
loop_
_entity.id
_entity.type
_entity.pdbx_description
1 polymer ?
#
loop_
_entity_poly.entity_id
_entity_poly.type
_entity_poly.pdbx_seq_one_letter_code
_entity_poly.pdbx_strand_id
1 'polypeptide(L)'
;MSFSDMPVDVGPVYEGERIRAKQMYVELGGPKMDKHFELVRVKPAKEIKDGEVTILGPDLKEMEKGSTHPIGILVEVSGPELEEDLEAVFERRVHEFC
;
A
#
# COMPACT_ATOMS: atom_id res chain seq x y z
N MET A 1 -11.39 7.37 9.30
CA MET A 1 -10.27 7.54 10.25
C MET A 1 -9.70 8.94 10.06
N SER A 2 -9.28 9.60 11.13
CA SER A 2 -8.53 10.86 11.02
C SER A 2 -7.07 10.54 10.75
N PHE A 3 -6.36 11.35 9.95
CA PHE A 3 -4.90 11.22 9.81
C PHE A 3 -4.15 11.52 11.13
N SER A 4 -4.84 12.06 12.13
CA SER A 4 -4.29 12.38 13.45
C SER A 4 -3.70 11.19 14.22
N ASP A 5 -4.11 9.96 13.88
CA ASP A 5 -3.64 8.75 14.55
C ASP A 5 -2.38 8.13 13.87
N MET A 6 -1.91 8.73 12.77
CA MET A 6 -0.71 8.26 12.06
C MET A 6 0.57 8.68 12.79
N PRO A 7 1.61 7.82 12.86
CA PRO A 7 2.89 8.15 13.49
C PRO A 7 3.75 9.12 12.67
N VAL A 8 3.26 9.54 11.51
CA VAL A 8 3.90 10.45 10.55
C VAL A 8 2.87 11.42 9.99
N ASP A 9 3.32 12.58 9.53
CA ASP A 9 2.46 13.53 8.84
C ASP A 9 2.00 12.96 7.48
N VAL A 10 0.71 13.11 7.17
CA VAL A 10 0.11 12.66 5.90
C VAL A 10 -0.63 13.83 5.26
N GLY A 11 -0.35 14.08 3.98
CA GLY A 11 -1.08 15.10 3.22
C GLY A 11 -0.45 15.43 1.86
N PRO A 12 -1.19 16.15 0.99
CA PRO A 12 -0.76 16.42 -0.40
C PRO A 12 0.56 17.20 -0.53
N VAL A 13 0.97 17.93 0.52
CA VAL A 13 2.22 18.67 0.54
C VAL A 13 3.47 17.77 0.46
N TYR A 14 3.34 16.49 0.83
CA TYR A 14 4.45 15.52 0.87
C TYR A 14 4.59 14.67 -0.39
N GLU A 15 3.65 14.73 -1.34
CA GLU A 15 3.66 13.89 -2.57
C GLU A 15 4.95 14.04 -3.39
N GLY A 16 5.55 15.23 -3.39
CA GLY A 16 6.79 15.51 -4.12
C GLY A 16 8.08 15.11 -3.39
N GLU A 17 8.00 14.53 -2.19
CA GLU A 17 9.17 14.15 -1.41
C GLU A 17 10.00 13.06 -2.12
N ARG A 18 11.33 13.15 -1.98
CA ARG A 18 12.25 12.16 -2.54
C ARG A 18 13.15 11.60 -1.46
N ILE A 19 13.03 10.30 -1.21
CA ILE A 19 13.87 9.56 -0.26
C ILE A 19 15.14 9.08 -0.97
N ARG A 20 16.30 9.68 -0.65
CA ARG A 20 17.59 9.23 -1.20
C ARG A 20 18.10 8.00 -0.45
N ALA A 21 19.01 7.24 -1.07
CA ALA A 21 19.58 6.01 -0.48
C ALA A 21 20.15 6.18 0.95
N LYS A 22 20.71 7.35 1.29
CA LYS A 22 21.23 7.62 2.64
C LYS A 22 20.12 7.84 3.69
N GLN A 23 18.92 8.20 3.27
CA GLN A 23 17.73 8.46 4.10
C GLN A 23 16.80 7.24 4.17
N MET A 24 16.85 6.37 3.16
CA MET A 24 16.03 5.16 3.06
C MET A 24 16.30 4.20 4.22
N TYR A 25 15.22 3.70 4.83
CA TYR A 25 15.30 2.61 5.80
C TYR A 25 15.27 1.25 5.12
N VAL A 26 14.29 1.00 4.25
CA VAL A 26 14.18 -0.20 3.39
C VAL A 26 13.66 0.21 2.01
N GLU A 27 13.91 -0.62 1.00
CA GLU A 27 13.29 -0.53 -0.32
C GLU A 27 12.27 -1.68 -0.47
N LEU A 28 11.02 -1.36 -0.79
CA LEU A 28 9.97 -2.35 -1.01
C LEU A 28 9.68 -2.39 -2.52
N GLY A 29 9.96 -3.52 -3.17
CA GLY A 29 9.87 -3.64 -4.62
C GLY A 29 10.99 -2.92 -5.37
N GLY A 30 10.64 -2.23 -6.45
CA GLY A 30 11.59 -1.49 -7.29
C GLY A 30 12.37 -2.37 -8.28
N PRO A 31 13.27 -1.77 -9.09
CA PRO A 31 13.94 -2.45 -10.20
C PRO A 31 14.84 -3.63 -9.82
N LYS A 32 15.21 -3.73 -8.53
CA LYS A 32 16.06 -4.80 -8.00
C LYS A 32 15.26 -5.99 -7.45
N MET A 33 13.93 -5.88 -7.43
CA MET A 33 13.06 -6.88 -6.84
C MET A 33 12.06 -7.37 -7.89
N ASP A 34 12.25 -8.57 -8.40
CA ASP A 34 11.41 -9.10 -9.48
C ASP A 34 9.93 -9.27 -9.07
N LYS A 35 9.67 -9.47 -7.77
CA LYS A 35 8.34 -9.75 -7.23
C LYS A 35 7.84 -8.55 -6.44
N HIS A 36 7.05 -7.72 -7.11
CA HIS A 36 6.27 -6.69 -6.45
C HIS A 36 4.99 -6.41 -7.26
N PHE A 37 3.89 -6.14 -6.57
CA PHE A 37 2.64 -5.78 -7.22
C PHE A 37 1.74 -4.98 -6.27
N GLU A 38 0.82 -4.25 -6.89
CA GLU A 38 -0.39 -3.71 -6.26
C GLU A 38 -1.59 -4.26 -7.03
N LEU A 39 -2.68 -4.57 -6.33
CA LEU A 39 -3.89 -5.10 -6.94
C LEU A 39 -5.12 -4.65 -6.14
N VAL A 40 -6.08 -4.05 -6.81
CA VAL A 40 -7.41 -3.80 -6.24
C VAL A 40 -8.39 -4.84 -6.76
N ARG A 41 -9.21 -5.41 -5.86
CA ARG A 41 -10.27 -6.36 -6.23
C ARG A 41 -11.62 -5.96 -5.65
N VAL A 42 -12.64 -5.93 -6.49
CA VAL A 42 -14.03 -5.87 -6.04
C VAL A 42 -14.45 -7.28 -5.61
N LYS A 43 -15.00 -7.41 -4.40
CA LYS A 43 -15.50 -8.68 -3.86
C LYS A 43 -16.91 -8.54 -3.30
N PRO A 44 -17.68 -9.63 -3.22
CA PRO A 44 -18.95 -9.65 -2.49
C PRO A 44 -18.74 -9.28 -1.01
N ALA A 45 -19.65 -8.47 -0.45
CA ALA A 45 -19.53 -8.00 0.94
C ALA A 45 -19.43 -9.12 1.99
N LYS A 46 -19.95 -10.32 1.69
CA LYS A 46 -19.85 -11.51 2.54
C LYS A 46 -18.43 -12.11 2.62
N GLU A 47 -17.55 -11.75 1.68
CA GLU A 47 -16.17 -12.25 1.57
C GLU A 47 -15.14 -11.28 2.16
N ILE A 48 -15.54 -10.04 2.48
CA ILE A 48 -14.65 -9.02 3.08
C ILE A 48 -15.08 -8.73 4.52
N LYS A 49 -14.09 -8.49 5.37
CA LYS A 49 -14.28 -7.86 6.69
C LYS A 49 -13.83 -6.41 6.62
N ASP A 50 -14.79 -5.50 6.74
CA ASP A 50 -14.53 -4.06 6.65
C ASP A 50 -13.49 -3.60 7.69
N GLY A 51 -12.53 -2.82 7.23
CA GLY A 51 -11.41 -2.30 8.03
C GLY A 51 -10.34 -3.32 8.43
N GLU A 52 -10.38 -4.56 7.93
CA GLU A 52 -9.33 -5.54 8.21
C GLU A 52 -8.04 -5.21 7.46
N VAL A 53 -6.93 -5.19 8.20
CA VAL A 53 -5.57 -5.01 7.66
C VAL A 53 -4.73 -6.17 8.14
N THR A 54 -4.02 -6.82 7.23
CA THR A 54 -3.13 -7.96 7.54
C THR A 54 -1.75 -7.73 6.93
N ILE A 55 -0.72 -8.22 7.61
CA ILE A 55 0.64 -8.25 7.12
C ILE A 55 1.04 -9.71 7.01
N LEU A 56 1.30 -10.18 5.80
CA LEU A 56 1.75 -11.54 5.52
C LEU A 56 3.24 -11.53 5.19
N GLY A 57 4.08 -11.75 6.21
CA GLY A 57 5.53 -11.62 6.12
C GLY A 57 6.07 -10.76 7.26
N PRO A 58 7.37 -10.38 7.20
CA PRO A 58 7.98 -9.54 8.22
C PRO A 58 7.41 -8.12 8.19
N ASP A 59 7.18 -7.54 9.36
CA ASP A 59 6.86 -6.10 9.49
C ASP A 59 8.16 -5.26 9.37
N LEU A 60 8.02 -3.95 9.13
CA LEU A 60 9.13 -3.01 8.95
C LEU A 60 10.16 -3.05 10.10
N LYS A 61 9.71 -3.32 11.33
CA LYS A 61 10.57 -3.40 12.52
C LYS A 61 11.49 -4.62 12.52
N GLU A 62 11.15 -5.63 11.74
CA GLU A 62 11.90 -6.89 11.60
C GLU A 62 12.89 -6.84 10.43
N MET A 63 12.82 -5.79 9.59
CA MET A 63 13.68 -5.62 8.43
C MET A 63 14.99 -4.89 8.75
N GLU A 64 16.07 -5.35 8.13
CA GLU A 64 17.38 -4.72 8.27
C GLU A 64 17.46 -3.39 7.52
N LYS A 65 18.11 -2.39 8.11
CA LYS A 65 18.32 -1.10 7.47
C LYS A 65 19.16 -1.24 6.18
N GLY A 66 18.65 -0.69 5.08
CA GLY A 66 19.24 -0.71 3.74
C GLY A 66 18.88 -1.94 2.92
N SER A 67 18.06 -2.85 3.45
CA SER A 67 17.62 -4.06 2.74
C SER A 67 16.51 -3.77 1.71
N THR A 68 16.34 -4.69 0.76
CA THR A 68 15.30 -4.66 -0.27
C THR A 68 14.39 -5.89 -0.12
N HIS A 69 13.07 -5.69 -0.07
CA HIS A 69 12.09 -6.77 0.14
C HIS A 69 11.00 -6.78 -0.94
N PRO A 70 10.41 -7.95 -1.25
CA PRO A 70 9.19 -8.01 -2.07
C PRO A 70 8.02 -7.36 -1.34
N ILE A 71 7.07 -6.82 -2.09
CA ILE A 71 5.84 -6.24 -1.56
C ILE A 71 4.65 -6.63 -2.43
N GLY A 72 3.54 -6.97 -1.78
CA GLY A 72 2.25 -7.14 -2.43
C GLY A 72 1.22 -6.30 -1.69
N ILE A 73 0.59 -5.35 -2.38
CA ILE A 73 -0.52 -4.57 -1.84
C ILE A 73 -1.79 -5.13 -2.44
N LEU A 74 -2.59 -5.84 -1.64
CA LEU A 74 -3.91 -6.31 -2.05
C LEU A 74 -4.96 -5.48 -1.31
N VAL A 75 -5.77 -4.76 -2.07
CA VAL A 75 -6.90 -4.00 -1.53
C VAL A 75 -8.18 -4.62 -2.03
N GLU A 76 -8.97 -5.17 -1.11
CA GLU A 76 -10.29 -5.73 -1.43
C GLU A 76 -11.38 -4.75 -1.03
N VAL A 77 -12.24 -4.39 -1.96
CA VAL A 77 -13.31 -3.40 -1.78
C VAL A 77 -14.68 -4.00 -2.06
N SER A 78 -15.70 -3.51 -1.37
CA SER A 78 -17.09 -3.89 -1.61
C SER A 78 -18.00 -2.67 -1.51
N GLY A 79 -19.01 -2.61 -2.37
CA GLY A 79 -19.98 -1.54 -2.38
C GLY A 79 -21.10 -1.82 -3.39
N PRO A 80 -22.31 -1.31 -3.16
CA PRO A 80 -23.45 -1.56 -4.05
C PRO A 80 -23.27 -0.98 -5.46
N GLU A 81 -22.42 0.04 -5.60
CA GLU A 81 -22.13 0.74 -6.87
C GLU A 81 -20.73 0.37 -7.42
N LEU A 82 -20.01 -0.55 -6.77
CA LEU A 82 -18.68 -0.97 -7.24
C LEU A 82 -18.79 -2.03 -8.32
N GLU A 83 -18.13 -1.77 -9.44
CA GLU A 83 -18.01 -2.66 -10.59
C GLU A 83 -16.54 -3.05 -10.80
N GLU A 84 -16.27 -4.24 -11.35
CA GLU A 84 -14.90 -4.72 -11.60
C GLU A 84 -14.10 -3.75 -12.50
N ASP A 85 -14.75 -3.06 -13.44
CA ASP A 85 -14.10 -2.08 -14.32
C ASP A 85 -13.53 -0.86 -13.55
N LEU A 86 -13.99 -0.62 -12.32
CA LEU A 86 -13.46 0.44 -11.46
C LEU A 86 -12.20 0.02 -10.70
N GLU A 87 -11.84 -1.28 -10.68
CA GLU A 87 -10.64 -1.79 -10.00
C GLU A 87 -9.40 -1.00 -10.43
N ALA A 88 -9.19 -0.83 -11.74
CA ALA A 88 -8.04 -0.09 -12.29
C ALA A 88 -8.03 1.39 -11.92
N VAL A 89 -9.22 2.01 -11.76
CA VAL A 89 -9.32 3.42 -11.36
C VAL A 89 -8.87 3.59 -9.91
N PHE A 90 -9.32 2.71 -9.01
CA PHE A 90 -8.89 2.70 -7.61
C PHE A 90 -7.43 2.29 -7.45
N GLU A 91 -6.96 1.31 -8.22
CA GLU A 91 -5.58 0.83 -8.18
C GLU A 91 -4.61 1.96 -8.49
N ARG A 92 -4.92 2.81 -9.48
CA ARG A 92 -4.09 3.97 -9.78
C ARG A 92 -3.98 4.96 -8.62
N ARG A 93 -4.96 5.02 -7.71
CA ARG A 93 -4.95 5.90 -6.54
C ARG A 93 -4.00 5.41 -5.44
N VAL A 94 -3.62 4.12 -5.44
CA VAL A 94 -2.65 3.57 -4.47
C VAL A 94 -1.35 4.35 -4.51
N HIS A 95 -0.86 4.69 -5.71
CA HIS A 95 0.31 5.55 -5.91
C HIS A 95 0.23 6.90 -5.17
N GLU A 96 -0.95 7.52 -5.11
CA GLU A 96 -1.12 8.83 -4.45
C GLU A 96 -1.33 8.72 -2.94
N PHE A 97 -1.69 7.53 -2.44
CA PHE A 97 -1.95 7.31 -1.02
C PHE A 97 -0.74 6.78 -0.24
N CYS A 98 0.29 6.30 -0.95
CA CYS A 98 1.58 5.87 -0.40
C CYS A 98 2.59 7.02 -0.39
#